data_AF-A0A9D8QDB5-F1
#
_entry.id   AF-A0A9D8QDB5-F1
#
_cell.length_a   1.000
_cell.length_b   1.000
_cell.length_c   1.000
_cell.angle_alpha   90.00
_cell.angle_beta   90.00
_cell.angle_gamma   90.00
#
_symmetry.space_group_name_H-M   'P 1'
#
loop_
_entity.id
_entity.type
_entity.pdbx_description
1 polymer ?
#
loop_
_entity_poly.entity_id
_entity_poly.type
_entity_poly.pdbx_seq_one_letter_code
_entity_poly.pdbx_strand_id
1 'polypeptide(L)'
;MTLNGWIQILVFCAIVVALTKPLGGYVTRVFNGERTFLSPVLAPVERGLYALAGTHLREEQHWSAYAVALLLFNLAGVLLLYGLQRVQGMLPFNPDGMSAVAPDLAFNTAVSFVTNTNWQNYGGESTMSYLTQMLGLTVQNFVSAATGIAIAVALIRGFARASARSVGSFWVDLTRATLYLLLPLCMVLTIAYVALGVPQTLDGAVTATTLEGAQQAIARGPVASQVAIKMLGTNGGGFFN
;
A
#
# COMPACT_ATOMS: atom_id res chain seq x y z
N MET A 1 -2.11 27.62 -23.48
CA MET A 1 -2.24 26.15 -23.38
C MET A 1 -2.45 25.57 -24.78
N THR A 2 -1.85 24.43 -25.09
CA THR A 2 -1.96 23.80 -26.43
C THR A 2 -3.23 22.96 -26.56
N LEU A 3 -3.70 22.70 -27.78
CA LEU A 3 -4.84 21.81 -28.04
C LEU A 3 -4.61 20.41 -27.45
N ASN A 4 -3.38 19.89 -27.57
CA ASN A 4 -3.00 18.61 -26.97
C ASN A 4 -3.19 18.61 -25.43
N GLY A 5 -2.78 19.69 -24.75
CA GLY A 5 -2.97 19.80 -23.30
C GLY A 5 -4.44 19.76 -22.88
N TRP A 6 -5.33 20.43 -23.64
CA TRP A 6 -6.77 20.35 -23.40
C TRP A 6 -7.33 18.94 -23.61
N ILE A 7 -6.91 18.27 -24.69
CA ILE A 7 -7.33 16.90 -24.98
C ILE A 7 -6.90 15.95 -23.86
N GLN A 8 -5.66 16.06 -23.35
CA GLN A 8 -5.17 15.22 -22.26
C GLN A 8 -6.01 15.39 -20.98
N ILE A 9 -6.33 16.63 -20.60
CA ILE A 9 -7.18 16.92 -19.43
C ILE A 9 -8.57 16.32 -19.62
N LEU A 10 -9.20 16.53 -20.78
CA LEU A 10 -10.53 16.01 -21.07
C LEU A 10 -10.58 14.49 -21.05
N VAL A 11 -9.60 13.83 -21.68
CA VAL A 11 -9.50 12.37 -21.70
C VAL A 11 -9.30 11.83 -20.28
N PHE A 12 -8.40 12.42 -19.49
CA PHE A 12 -8.19 12.03 -18.10
C PHE A 12 -9.46 12.14 -17.27
N CYS A 13 -10.12 13.30 -17.29
CA CYS A 13 -11.38 13.52 -16.55
C CYS A 13 -12.48 12.57 -17.01
N ALA A 14 -12.62 12.32 -18.32
CA ALA A 14 -13.61 11.40 -18.86
C ALA A 14 -13.38 9.97 -18.37
N ILE A 15 -12.13 9.49 -18.34
CA ILE A 15 -11.78 8.17 -17.81
C ILE A 15 -12.13 8.09 -16.32
N VAL A 16 -11.76 9.09 -15.51
CA VAL A 16 -12.09 9.12 -14.08
C VAL A 16 -13.59 9.02 -13.85
N VAL A 17 -14.39 9.85 -14.53
CA VAL A 17 -15.86 9.84 -14.43
C VAL A 17 -16.45 8.49 -14.85
N ALA A 18 -15.94 7.90 -15.93
CA ALA A 18 -16.40 6.60 -16.42
C ALA A 18 -16.13 5.47 -15.39
N LEU A 19 -15.02 5.55 -14.64
CA LEU A 19 -14.65 4.56 -13.63
C LEU A 19 -15.38 4.74 -12.29
N THR A 20 -15.87 5.95 -11.97
CA THR A 20 -16.51 6.25 -10.67
C THR A 20 -17.68 5.32 -10.37
N LYS A 21 -18.62 5.13 -11.31
CA LYS A 21 -19.81 4.31 -11.08
C LYS A 21 -19.51 2.81 -10.92
N PRO A 22 -18.75 2.14 -11.83
CA PRO A 22 -18.46 0.72 -11.66
C PRO A 22 -17.63 0.45 -10.41
N LEU A 23 -16.59 1.26 -10.14
CA LEU A 23 -15.74 1.07 -8.97
C LEU A 23 -16.49 1.41 -7.68
N GLY A 24 -17.19 2.54 -7.62
CA GLY A 24 -17.97 2.94 -6.44
C GLY A 24 -19.07 1.94 -6.11
N GLY A 25 -19.74 1.39 -7.13
CA GLY A 25 -20.71 0.29 -6.95
C GLY A 25 -20.07 -0.96 -6.37
N TYR A 26 -18.91 -1.37 -6.89
CA TYR A 26 -18.15 -2.50 -6.35
C TYR A 26 -17.72 -2.28 -4.89
N VAL A 27 -17.13 -1.11 -4.58
CA VAL A 27 -16.67 -0.73 -3.25
C VAL A 27 -17.83 -0.73 -2.25
N THR A 28 -18.99 -0.19 -2.64
CA THR A 28 -20.19 -0.22 -1.80
C THR A 28 -20.58 -1.65 -1.41
N ARG A 29 -20.62 -2.57 -2.39
CA ARG A 29 -20.93 -3.98 -2.12
C ARG A 29 -19.94 -4.63 -1.17
N VAL A 30 -18.64 -4.39 -1.37
CA VAL A 30 -17.57 -4.92 -0.50
C VAL A 30 -17.77 -4.46 0.95
N PHE A 31 -17.96 -3.16 1.17
CA PHE A 31 -18.09 -2.62 2.53
C PHE A 31 -19.45 -2.90 3.19
N ASN A 32 -20.48 -3.22 2.41
CA ASN A 32 -21.74 -3.76 2.91
C ASN A 32 -21.69 -5.27 3.21
N GLY A 33 -20.62 -5.97 2.82
CA GLY A 33 -20.50 -7.42 2.97
C GLY A 33 -21.35 -8.22 1.98
N GLU A 34 -21.73 -7.60 0.86
CA GLU A 34 -22.43 -8.26 -0.22
C GLU A 34 -21.49 -9.18 -1.01
N ARG A 35 -22.05 -10.20 -1.67
CA ARG A 35 -21.27 -11.14 -2.47
C ARG A 35 -20.78 -10.46 -3.76
N THR A 36 -19.47 -10.49 -4.00
CA THR A 36 -18.84 -9.98 -5.22
C THR A 36 -18.28 -11.13 -6.06
N PHE A 37 -17.80 -10.82 -7.27
CA PHE A 37 -17.15 -11.82 -8.13
C PHE A 37 -15.86 -12.39 -7.53
N LEU A 38 -15.19 -11.66 -6.62
CA LEU A 38 -14.00 -12.15 -5.90
C LEU A 38 -14.35 -12.96 -4.65
N SER A 39 -15.59 -12.90 -4.15
CA SER A 39 -15.99 -13.59 -2.93
C SER A 39 -15.74 -15.10 -2.94
N PRO A 40 -15.90 -15.86 -4.04
CA PRO A 40 -15.61 -17.30 -4.02
C PRO A 40 -14.17 -17.64 -3.62
N VAL A 41 -13.21 -16.78 -3.98
CA VAL A 41 -11.78 -16.99 -3.71
C VAL A 41 -11.35 -16.29 -2.42
N LEU A 42 -11.80 -15.05 -2.22
CA LEU A 42 -11.31 -14.21 -1.11
C LEU A 42 -12.09 -14.37 0.19
N ALA A 43 -13.36 -14.80 0.16
CA ALA A 43 -14.14 -14.94 1.40
C ALA A 43 -13.62 -16.05 2.33
N PRO A 44 -13.12 -17.21 1.82
CA PRO A 44 -12.43 -18.18 2.67
C PRO A 44 -11.17 -17.60 3.34
N VAL A 45 -10.40 -16.79 2.60
CA VAL A 45 -9.20 -16.11 3.12
C VAL A 45 -9.58 -15.09 4.19
N GLU A 46 -10.57 -14.24 3.92
CA GLU A 46 -11.12 -13.26 4.86
C GLU A 46 -11.56 -13.94 6.17
N ARG A 47 -12.32 -15.05 6.08
CA ARG A 47 -12.75 -15.82 7.27
C ARG A 47 -11.57 -16.44 8.01
N GLY A 48 -10.57 -16.95 7.31
CA GLY A 48 -9.35 -17.50 7.91
C GLY A 48 -8.58 -16.44 8.69
N LEU A 49 -8.41 -15.25 8.12
CA LEU A 49 -7.76 -14.11 8.78
C LEU A 49 -8.50 -13.70 10.04
N TYR A 50 -9.83 -13.62 10.00
CA TYR A 50 -10.63 -13.30 11.19
C TYR A 50 -10.56 -14.38 12.25
N ALA A 51 -10.60 -15.66 11.86
CA ALA A 51 -10.46 -16.77 12.80
C ALA A 51 -9.09 -16.74 13.51
N LEU A 52 -8.00 -16.44 12.78
CA LEU A 52 -6.66 -16.32 13.36
C LEU A 52 -6.52 -15.09 14.26
N ALA A 53 -7.17 -13.98 13.91
CA ALA A 53 -7.18 -12.76 14.71
C ALA A 53 -8.12 -12.84 15.93
N GLY A 54 -8.95 -13.89 16.03
CA GLY A 54 -9.98 -14.00 17.06
C GLY A 54 -11.12 -12.99 16.90
N THR A 55 -11.30 -12.43 15.69
CA THR A 55 -12.35 -11.46 15.38
C THR A 55 -13.46 -12.09 14.54
N HIS A 56 -14.57 -11.38 14.37
CA HIS A 56 -15.72 -11.88 13.62
C HIS A 56 -16.26 -10.86 12.60
N LEU A 57 -16.79 -11.36 11.48
CA LEU A 57 -17.41 -10.55 10.40
C LEU A 57 -18.53 -9.61 10.85
N ARG A 58 -19.16 -9.91 12.00
CA ARG A 58 -20.30 -9.17 12.55
C ARG A 58 -19.92 -8.31 13.76
N GLU A 59 -18.64 -8.25 14.09
CA GLU A 59 -18.19 -7.41 15.19
C GLU A 59 -18.45 -5.95 14.85
N GLU A 60 -19.09 -5.24 15.77
CA GLU A 60 -19.35 -3.81 15.65
C GLU A 60 -18.70 -3.07 16.81
N GLN A 61 -18.08 -1.93 16.48
CA GLN A 61 -17.33 -1.09 17.41
C GLN A 61 -18.05 0.25 17.55
N HIS A 62 -18.06 0.75 18.79
CA HIS A 62 -18.32 2.17 19.03
C HIS A 62 -17.16 3.00 18.42
N TRP A 63 -17.40 4.27 18.11
CA TRP A 63 -16.41 5.11 17.43
C TRP A 63 -15.09 5.21 18.20
N SER A 64 -15.13 5.21 19.54
CA SER A 64 -13.91 5.27 20.36
C SER A 64 -13.08 4.00 20.26
N ALA A 65 -13.71 2.83 20.29
CA ALA A 65 -13.03 1.56 20.10
C ALA A 65 -12.42 1.45 18.68
N TYR A 66 -13.15 1.93 17.67
CA TYR A 66 -12.64 2.02 16.30
C TYR A 66 -11.41 2.92 16.20
N ALA A 67 -11.46 4.11 16.81
CA ALA A 67 -10.36 5.07 16.82
C ALA A 67 -9.13 4.52 17.56
N VAL A 68 -9.33 3.87 18.71
CA VAL A 68 -8.23 3.23 19.47
C VAL A 68 -7.60 2.09 18.67
N ALA A 69 -8.41 1.23 18.03
CA ALA A 69 -7.90 0.14 17.19
C ALA A 69 -7.03 0.68 16.04
N LEU A 70 -7.49 1.75 15.39
CA LEU A 70 -6.75 2.44 14.34
C LEU A 70 -5.42 2.99 14.86
N LEU A 71 -5.42 3.71 15.98
CA LEU A 71 -4.21 4.32 16.54
C LEU A 71 -3.18 3.26 16.96
N LEU A 72 -3.63 2.19 17.62
CA LEU A 72 -2.76 1.09 18.03
C LEU A 72 -2.18 0.34 16.83
N PHE A 73 -2.98 0.12 15.78
CA PHE A 73 -2.52 -0.51 14.55
C PHE A 73 -1.42 0.31 13.87
N ASN A 74 -1.61 1.61 13.74
CA ASN A 74 -0.61 2.50 13.13
C ASN A 74 0.65 2.63 14.00
N LEU A 75 0.51 2.70 15.33
CA LEU A 75 1.64 2.69 16.25
C LEU A 75 2.47 1.40 16.10
N ALA A 76 1.81 0.24 16.02
CA ALA A 76 2.48 -1.03 15.74
C ALA A 76 3.19 -1.00 14.38
N GLY A 77 2.57 -0.41 13.35
CA GLY A 77 3.19 -0.19 12.05
C GLY A 77 4.49 0.62 12.13
N VAL A 78 4.51 1.72 12.89
CA VAL A 78 5.71 2.54 13.11
C VAL A 78 6.80 1.73 13.79
N LEU A 79 6.48 1.03 14.88
CA LEU A 79 7.45 0.26 15.65
C LEU A 79 8.05 -0.89 14.83
N LEU A 80 7.22 -1.61 14.08
CA LEU A 80 7.66 -2.72 13.23
C LEU A 80 8.53 -2.24 12.07
N LEU A 81 8.13 -1.18 11.36
CA LEU A 81 8.92 -0.64 10.26
C LEU A 81 10.22 0.01 10.75
N TYR A 82 10.19 0.68 11.90
CA TYR A 82 11.39 1.19 12.55
C TYR A 82 12.35 0.04 12.88
N GLY A 83 11.87 -0.99 13.58
CA GLY A 83 12.67 -2.17 13.94
C GLY A 83 13.29 -2.86 12.73
N LEU A 84 12.49 -3.07 11.67
CA LEU A 84 12.94 -3.68 10.42
C LEU A 84 14.13 -2.92 9.81
N GLN A 85 14.03 -1.59 9.70
CA GLN A 85 15.10 -0.74 9.17
C GLN A 85 16.35 -0.76 10.04
N ARG A 86 16.19 -0.82 11.38
CA ARG A 86 17.32 -0.86 12.32
C ARG A 86 18.10 -2.16 12.29
N VAL A 87 17.48 -3.27 11.87
CA VAL A 87 18.14 -4.57 11.78
C VAL A 87 18.36 -5.04 10.33
N GLN A 88 18.02 -4.23 9.33
CA GLN A 88 17.97 -4.67 7.92
C GLN A 88 19.28 -5.28 7.40
N GLY A 89 20.43 -4.84 7.92
CA GLY A 89 21.74 -5.34 7.48
C GLY A 89 21.98 -6.81 7.82
N MET A 90 21.21 -7.38 8.75
CA MET A 90 21.29 -8.79 9.15
C MET A 90 20.21 -9.66 8.48
N LEU A 91 19.30 -9.05 7.72
CA LEU A 91 18.14 -9.73 7.15
C LEU A 91 18.40 -10.24 5.72
N PRO A 92 17.66 -11.27 5.27
CA PRO A 92 17.78 -11.76 3.89
C PRO A 92 17.29 -10.74 2.86
N PHE A 93 17.47 -11.05 1.58
CA PHE A 93 17.14 -10.17 0.45
C PHE A 93 17.81 -8.79 0.56
N ASN A 94 19.12 -8.84 0.83
CA ASN A 94 20.01 -7.70 0.86
C ASN A 94 21.21 -7.93 -0.08
N PRO A 95 20.99 -8.10 -1.39
CA PRO A 95 22.05 -8.49 -2.33
C PRO A 95 23.16 -7.45 -2.44
N ASP A 96 22.83 -6.17 -2.22
CA ASP A 96 23.76 -5.05 -2.31
C ASP A 96 24.40 -4.68 -0.96
N GLY A 97 24.15 -5.46 0.10
CA GLY A 97 24.84 -5.33 1.39
C GLY A 97 24.50 -4.06 2.18
N MET A 98 23.26 -3.56 2.09
CA MET A 98 22.80 -2.38 2.81
C MET A 98 22.96 -2.53 4.32
N SER A 99 23.51 -1.51 4.97
CA SER A 99 23.70 -1.49 6.43
C SER A 99 22.42 -1.06 7.18
N ALA A 100 22.43 -1.11 8.51
CA ALA A 100 21.30 -0.66 9.31
C ALA A 100 21.03 0.86 9.14
N VAL A 101 19.78 1.25 8.84
CA VAL A 101 19.39 2.67 8.61
C VAL A 101 19.54 3.48 9.89
N ALA A 102 20.24 4.63 9.88
CA ALA A 102 20.45 5.47 11.06
C ALA A 102 19.14 5.73 11.86
N PRO A 103 19.19 5.81 13.20
CA PRO A 103 17.98 5.85 14.05
C PRO A 103 17.00 6.98 13.71
N ASP A 104 17.51 8.18 13.46
CA ASP A 104 16.75 9.38 13.08
C ASP A 104 16.06 9.20 11.71
N LEU A 105 16.80 8.68 10.73
CA LEU A 105 16.27 8.37 9.40
C LEU A 105 15.22 7.27 9.45
N ALA A 106 15.49 6.17 10.16
CA ALA A 106 14.57 5.06 10.33
C ALA A 106 13.25 5.50 10.98
N PHE A 107 13.32 6.39 11.99
CA PHE A 107 12.15 6.97 12.63
C PHE A 107 11.35 7.84 11.66
N ASN A 108 12.02 8.76 10.95
CA ASN A 108 11.36 9.62 9.97
C ASN A 108 10.66 8.81 8.87
N THR A 109 11.35 7.84 8.29
CA THR A 109 10.79 6.96 7.25
C THR A 109 9.64 6.12 7.80
N ALA A 110 9.76 5.56 9.01
CA ALA A 110 8.69 4.75 9.59
C ALA A 110 7.40 5.56 9.81
N VAL A 111 7.52 6.74 10.42
CA VAL A 111 6.38 7.65 10.60
C VAL A 111 5.81 8.04 9.24
N SER A 112 6.67 8.43 8.30
CA SER A 112 6.21 8.93 7.01
C SER A 112 5.42 7.92 6.18
N PHE A 113 5.81 6.65 6.19
CA PHE A 113 5.10 5.61 5.43
C PHE A 113 3.79 5.21 6.13
N VAL A 114 3.78 5.16 7.46
CA VAL A 114 2.55 4.90 8.23
C VAL A 114 1.54 6.04 8.05
N THR A 115 1.99 7.29 7.98
CA THR A 115 1.12 8.46 7.77
C THR A 115 0.71 8.68 6.32
N ASN A 116 0.94 7.70 5.43
CA ASN A 116 0.62 7.78 3.99
C ASN A 116 1.30 8.97 3.28
N THR A 117 2.38 9.51 3.83
CA THR A 117 3.07 10.70 3.33
C THR A 117 4.23 10.33 2.42
N ASN A 118 4.93 9.26 2.80
CA ASN A 118 6.10 8.70 2.12
C ASN A 118 7.14 9.75 1.66
N TRP A 119 7.40 10.73 2.53
CA TRP A 119 8.56 11.58 2.47
C TRP A 119 9.85 10.75 2.49
N GLN A 120 10.81 11.18 1.68
CA GLN A 120 12.11 10.53 1.53
C GLN A 120 13.21 11.58 1.57
N ASN A 121 14.13 11.42 2.52
CA ASN A 121 15.39 12.14 2.62
C ASN A 121 16.58 11.19 2.46
N TYR A 122 16.39 10.14 1.63
CA TYR A 122 17.35 9.07 1.38
C TYR A 122 17.23 8.59 -0.07
N GLY A 123 18.33 8.06 -0.63
CA GLY A 123 18.29 7.32 -1.89
C GLY A 123 17.87 5.88 -1.63
N GLY A 124 16.78 5.43 -2.26
CA GLY A 124 16.23 4.11 -1.98
C GLY A 124 17.17 2.96 -2.36
N GLU A 125 17.88 3.10 -3.48
CA GLU A 125 18.90 2.17 -4.00
C GLU A 125 20.18 2.09 -3.15
N SER A 126 20.46 3.11 -2.34
CA SER A 126 21.70 3.22 -1.56
C SER A 126 21.48 3.09 -0.06
N THR A 127 20.23 3.02 0.39
CA THR A 127 19.87 3.03 1.81
C THR A 127 19.04 1.80 2.22
N MET A 128 18.10 1.35 1.39
CA MET A 128 17.10 0.36 1.79
C MET A 128 17.40 -1.00 1.15
N SER A 129 17.43 -2.06 1.97
CA SER A 129 17.47 -3.43 1.45
C SER A 129 16.16 -3.79 0.75
N TYR A 130 16.19 -4.80 -0.12
CA TYR A 130 14.98 -5.22 -0.83
C TYR A 130 13.92 -5.77 0.13
N LEU A 131 14.33 -6.46 1.21
CA LEU A 131 13.37 -6.88 2.23
C LEU A 131 12.69 -5.68 2.90
N THR A 132 13.44 -4.63 3.24
CA THR A 132 12.84 -3.42 3.82
C THR A 132 11.85 -2.77 2.85
N GLN A 133 12.19 -2.69 1.57
CA GLN A 133 11.30 -2.18 0.52
C GLN A 133 10.01 -3.04 0.40
N MET A 134 10.13 -4.37 0.44
CA MET A 134 9.02 -5.31 0.27
C MET A 134 8.15 -5.46 1.53
N LEU A 135 8.75 -5.87 2.65
CA LEU A 135 8.04 -6.24 3.87
C LEU A 135 7.75 -5.03 4.76
N GLY A 136 8.55 -3.97 4.63
CA GLY A 136 8.36 -2.74 5.38
C GLY A 136 7.55 -1.72 4.60
N LEU A 137 8.20 -1.09 3.64
CA LEU A 137 7.67 0.06 2.91
C LEU A 137 6.42 -0.32 2.13
N THR A 138 6.47 -1.37 1.30
CA THR A 138 5.30 -1.79 0.50
C THR A 138 4.12 -2.21 1.37
N VAL A 139 4.34 -2.93 2.47
CA VAL A 139 3.27 -3.26 3.44
C VAL A 139 2.63 -1.98 3.99
N GLN A 140 3.45 -1.01 4.42
CA GLN A 140 2.92 0.28 4.87
C GLN A 140 2.11 0.99 3.78
N ASN A 141 2.56 0.97 2.53
CA ASN A 141 1.81 1.58 1.42
C ASN A 141 0.39 1.00 1.27
N PHE A 142 0.20 -0.29 1.57
CA PHE A 142 -1.13 -0.91 1.57
C PHE A 142 -1.94 -0.48 2.78
N VAL A 143 -1.37 -0.60 3.98
CA VAL A 143 -2.15 -0.46 5.20
C VAL A 143 -2.41 1.00 5.59
N SER A 144 -1.56 1.95 5.18
CA SER A 144 -1.80 3.39 5.30
C SER A 144 -2.99 3.82 4.44
N ALA A 145 -3.01 3.41 3.17
CA ALA A 145 -4.11 3.67 2.24
C ALA A 145 -5.41 2.98 2.69
N ALA A 146 -5.33 1.71 3.10
CA ALA A 146 -6.47 0.98 3.64
C ALA A 146 -7.04 1.63 4.91
N THR A 147 -6.18 2.17 5.79
CA THR A 147 -6.60 2.94 6.97
C THR A 147 -7.38 4.19 6.56
N GLY A 148 -6.89 4.96 5.59
CA GLY A 148 -7.61 6.14 5.08
C GLY A 148 -8.99 5.79 4.51
N ILE A 149 -9.08 4.71 3.73
CA ILE A 149 -10.35 4.19 3.20
C ILE A 149 -11.29 3.75 4.34
N ALA A 150 -10.77 3.05 5.34
CA ALA A 150 -11.55 2.58 6.50
C ALA A 150 -12.18 3.76 7.26
N ILE A 151 -11.42 4.83 7.52
CA ILE A 151 -11.95 6.06 8.14
C ILE A 151 -13.05 6.68 7.27
N ALA A 152 -12.85 6.80 5.96
CA ALA A 152 -13.85 7.36 5.06
C ALA A 152 -15.15 6.54 5.09
N VAL A 153 -15.06 5.20 5.11
CA VAL A 153 -16.20 4.30 5.23
C VAL A 153 -16.91 4.45 6.58
N ALA A 154 -16.18 4.53 7.68
CA ALA A 154 -16.75 4.76 9.01
C ALA A 154 -17.52 6.09 9.07
N LEU A 155 -16.96 7.15 8.47
CA LEU A 155 -17.62 8.46 8.37
C LEU A 155 -18.90 8.40 7.52
N ILE A 156 -18.84 7.74 6.35
CA ILE A 156 -20.03 7.52 5.49
C ILE A 156 -21.12 6.76 6.26
N ARG A 157 -20.77 5.72 7.01
CA ARG A 157 -21.72 4.97 7.85
C ARG A 157 -22.33 5.85 8.95
N GLY A 158 -21.54 6.75 9.53
CA GLY A 158 -21.99 7.72 10.53
C GLY A 158 -23.08 8.67 9.99
N PHE A 159 -23.00 9.06 8.72
CA PHE A 159 -24.05 9.86 8.06
C PHE A 159 -25.23 9.02 7.58
N ALA A 160 -24.99 7.80 7.08
CA ALA A 160 -26.02 6.97 6.46
C ALA A 160 -26.92 6.23 7.46
N ARG A 161 -26.42 5.88 8.65
CA ARG A 161 -27.17 5.12 9.66
C ARG A 161 -27.87 6.05 10.65
N ALA A 162 -29.19 5.93 10.79
CA ALA A 162 -29.95 6.69 11.79
C ALA A 162 -29.91 6.00 13.17
N SER A 163 -29.59 6.76 14.23
CA SER A 163 -29.58 6.29 15.63
C SER A 163 -28.70 5.06 15.92
N ALA A 164 -27.69 4.79 15.09
CA ALA A 164 -26.76 3.69 15.31
C ALA A 164 -25.77 4.02 16.44
N ARG A 165 -25.43 3.02 17.25
CA ARG A 165 -24.42 3.15 18.34
C ARG A 165 -23.01 2.78 17.90
N SER A 166 -22.85 2.30 16.66
CA SER A 166 -21.64 1.70 16.10
C SER A 166 -21.34 2.20 14.69
N VAL A 167 -20.07 2.14 14.29
CA VAL A 167 -19.59 2.58 12.96
C VAL A 167 -19.02 1.44 12.10
N GLY A 168 -19.27 0.19 12.53
CA GLY A 168 -18.68 -1.02 11.92
C GLY A 168 -17.44 -1.48 12.69
N SER A 169 -16.50 -2.15 12.03
CA SER A 169 -15.26 -2.66 12.65
C SER A 169 -14.04 -2.25 11.83
N PHE A 170 -13.06 -1.65 12.50
CA PHE A 170 -11.81 -1.21 11.86
C PHE A 170 -11.08 -2.38 11.21
N TRP A 171 -11.03 -3.53 11.89
CA TRP A 171 -10.37 -4.73 11.38
C TRP A 171 -11.05 -5.24 10.12
N VAL A 172 -12.38 -5.25 10.09
CA VAL A 172 -13.14 -5.69 8.91
C VAL A 172 -12.90 -4.74 7.73
N ASP A 173 -12.97 -3.43 7.97
CA ASP A 173 -12.78 -2.42 6.93
C ASP A 173 -11.36 -2.44 6.36
N LEU A 174 -10.34 -2.52 7.23
CA LEU A 174 -8.93 -2.61 6.84
C LEU A 174 -8.66 -3.87 6.00
N THR A 175 -9.14 -5.04 6.45
CA THR A 175 -8.99 -6.29 5.71
C THR A 175 -9.68 -6.22 4.36
N ARG A 176 -10.91 -5.69 4.28
CA ARG A 176 -11.65 -5.59 3.02
C ARG A 176 -11.03 -4.61 2.04
N ALA A 177 -10.62 -3.43 2.51
CA ALA A 177 -9.90 -2.46 1.70
C ALA A 177 -8.62 -3.08 1.10
N THR A 178 -7.87 -3.82 1.91
CA THR A 178 -6.63 -4.47 1.46
C THR A 178 -6.91 -5.62 0.49
N LEU A 179 -7.75 -6.57 0.89
CA LEU A 179 -7.92 -7.86 0.21
C LEU A 179 -8.80 -7.75 -1.06
N TYR A 180 -9.87 -6.97 -1.01
CA TYR A 180 -10.85 -6.89 -2.11
C TYR A 180 -10.62 -5.70 -3.04
N LEU A 181 -9.99 -4.62 -2.57
CA LEU A 181 -9.80 -3.42 -3.39
C LEU A 181 -8.34 -3.23 -3.83
N LEU A 182 -7.43 -3.04 -2.88
CA LEU A 182 -6.05 -2.67 -3.19
C LEU A 182 -5.27 -3.83 -3.82
N LEU A 183 -5.27 -5.00 -3.19
CA LEU A 183 -4.45 -6.14 -3.63
C LEU A 183 -4.80 -6.62 -5.05
N PRO A 184 -6.08 -6.83 -5.44
CA PRO A 184 -6.42 -7.29 -6.78
C PRO A 184 -6.05 -6.28 -7.86
N LEU A 185 -6.29 -4.99 -7.62
CA LEU A 185 -5.93 -3.92 -8.55
C LEU A 185 -4.41 -3.80 -8.68
N CYS A 186 -3.67 -3.85 -7.57
CA CYS A 186 -2.22 -3.81 -7.58
C CYS A 186 -1.61 -5.02 -8.30
N MET A 187 -2.20 -6.22 -8.21
CA MET A 187 -1.71 -7.38 -8.98
C MET A 187 -1.82 -7.12 -10.49
N VAL A 188 -2.95 -6.61 -10.97
CA VAL A 188 -3.15 -6.28 -12.40
C VAL A 188 -2.17 -5.18 -12.83
N LEU A 189 -2.04 -4.11 -12.05
CA LEU A 189 -1.13 -3.00 -12.34
C LEU A 189 0.34 -3.44 -12.32
N THR A 190 0.74 -4.29 -11.38
CA THR A 190 2.12 -4.83 -11.31
C THR A 190 2.46 -5.59 -12.58
N ILE A 191 1.58 -6.47 -13.05
CA ILE A 191 1.78 -7.22 -14.29
C ILE A 191 1.89 -6.27 -15.49
N ALA A 192 1.00 -5.26 -15.56
CA ALA A 192 1.05 -4.25 -16.62
C ALA A 192 2.37 -3.46 -16.60
N TYR A 193 2.86 -3.06 -15.41
CA TYR A 193 4.14 -2.35 -15.28
C TYR A 193 5.33 -3.22 -15.67
N VAL A 194 5.35 -4.50 -15.29
CA VAL A 194 6.39 -5.44 -15.74
C VAL A 194 6.37 -5.57 -17.26
N ALA A 195 5.19 -5.70 -17.88
CA ALA A 195 5.07 -5.75 -19.34
C ALA A 195 5.55 -4.47 -20.04
N LEU A 196 5.45 -3.32 -19.37
CA LEU A 196 5.95 -2.03 -19.83
C LEU A 196 7.43 -1.78 -19.47
N GLY A 197 8.12 -2.75 -18.87
CA GLY A 197 9.57 -2.70 -18.61
C GLY A 197 9.96 -2.21 -17.21
N VAL A 198 9.03 -2.05 -16.27
CA VAL A 198 9.36 -1.72 -14.88
C VAL A 198 10.01 -2.94 -14.19
N PRO A 199 11.17 -2.78 -13.52
CA PRO A 199 11.85 -3.90 -12.86
C PRO A 199 10.99 -4.62 -11.80
N GLN A 200 11.06 -5.95 -11.78
CA GLN A 200 10.50 -6.77 -10.70
C GLN A 200 11.38 -8.01 -10.52
N THR A 201 12.50 -7.86 -9.82
CA THR A 201 13.48 -8.93 -9.55
C THR A 201 14.00 -8.86 -8.12
N LEU A 202 14.57 -9.96 -7.61
CA LEU A 202 15.32 -9.99 -6.35
C LEU A 202 16.84 -9.98 -6.56
N ASP A 203 17.30 -9.92 -7.82
CA ASP A 203 18.71 -9.76 -8.14
C ASP A 203 19.22 -8.37 -7.75
N GLY A 204 20.46 -8.31 -7.27
CA GLY A 204 21.15 -7.06 -6.96
C GLY A 204 21.36 -6.16 -8.18
N ALA A 205 22.04 -5.03 -7.92
CA ALA A 205 22.47 -4.12 -8.95
C ALA A 205 23.28 -4.85 -10.04
N VAL A 206 23.01 -4.52 -11.30
CA VAL A 206 23.79 -5.05 -12.44
C VAL A 206 24.82 -4.02 -12.87
N THR A 207 26.04 -4.47 -13.15
CA THR A 207 27.07 -3.60 -13.73
C THR A 207 27.06 -3.75 -15.26
N ALA A 208 26.94 -2.64 -15.96
CA ALA A 208 26.97 -2.58 -17.43
C ALA A 208 28.20 -1.78 -17.91
N THR A 209 28.85 -2.27 -18.97
CA THR A 209 29.87 -1.50 -19.69
C THR A 209 29.17 -0.61 -20.73
N THR A 210 29.38 0.70 -20.65
CA THR A 210 28.79 1.67 -21.60
C THR A 210 29.48 1.58 -22.96
N LEU A 211 28.90 2.25 -23.97
CA LEU A 211 29.48 2.32 -25.32
C LEU A 211 30.88 2.97 -25.35
N GLU A 212 31.18 3.83 -24.36
CA GLU A 212 32.49 4.48 -24.19
C GLU A 212 33.46 3.64 -23.35
N GLY A 213 33.04 2.46 -22.88
CA GLY A 213 33.85 1.55 -22.05
C GLY A 213 33.80 1.81 -20.55
N ALA A 214 33.02 2.79 -20.07
CA ALA A 214 32.86 3.06 -18.64
C ALA A 214 31.99 1.99 -17.95
N GLN A 215 32.19 1.76 -16.66
CA GLN A 215 31.33 0.88 -15.86
C GLN A 215 30.19 1.70 -15.22
N GLN A 216 28.95 1.20 -15.33
CA GLN A 216 27.77 1.80 -14.72
C GLN A 216 27.03 0.75 -13.89
N ALA A 217 26.78 1.05 -12.61
CA ALA A 217 25.89 0.26 -11.77
C ALA A 217 24.44 0.68 -12.02
N ILE A 218 23.57 -0.28 -12.30
CA ILE A 218 22.14 -0.08 -12.54
C ILE A 218 21.37 -0.73 -11.39
N ALA A 219 20.75 0.12 -10.56
CA ALA A 219 19.90 -0.31 -9.48
C ALA A 219 18.65 -1.02 -10.01
N ARG A 220 18.27 -2.12 -9.37
CA ARG A 220 17.08 -2.93 -9.70
C ARG A 220 16.39 -3.34 -8.41
N GLY A 221 15.42 -4.24 -8.50
CA GLY A 221 14.68 -4.74 -7.35
C GLY A 221 13.21 -5.00 -7.66
N PRO A 222 12.38 -5.26 -6.63
CA PRO A 222 10.95 -5.53 -6.74
C PRO A 222 10.13 -4.24 -6.94
N VAL A 223 10.47 -3.44 -7.95
CA VAL A 223 9.99 -2.06 -8.15
C VAL A 223 8.52 -2.01 -8.57
N ALA A 224 8.11 -2.82 -9.55
CA ALA A 224 6.77 -2.75 -10.16
C ALA A 224 5.65 -2.93 -9.13
N SER A 225 5.83 -3.85 -8.17
CA SER A 225 4.86 -4.10 -7.10
C SER A 225 4.68 -2.91 -6.16
N GLN A 226 5.78 -2.21 -5.82
CA GLN A 226 5.71 -1.00 -5.01
C GLN A 226 5.15 0.19 -5.79
N VAL A 227 5.47 0.29 -7.10
CA VAL A 227 4.90 1.32 -7.98
C VAL A 227 3.37 1.18 -8.08
N ALA A 228 2.86 -0.05 -8.17
CA ALA A 228 1.42 -0.28 -8.22
C ALA A 228 0.69 0.25 -7.00
N ILE A 229 1.15 -0.08 -5.79
CA ILE A 229 0.48 0.39 -4.57
C ILE A 229 0.77 1.85 -4.27
N LYS A 230 1.96 2.39 -4.58
CA LYS A 230 2.25 3.79 -4.28
C LYS A 230 1.36 4.74 -5.08
N MET A 231 1.05 4.38 -6.34
CA MET A 231 0.20 5.16 -7.21
C MET A 231 -1.27 4.99 -6.83
N LEU A 232 -1.74 3.74 -6.63
CA LEU A 232 -3.13 3.45 -6.32
C LEU A 232 -3.55 3.97 -4.93
N GLY A 233 -2.69 3.77 -3.92
CA GLY A 233 -2.93 4.21 -2.54
C GLY A 233 -2.54 5.66 -2.26
N THR A 234 -2.17 6.42 -3.30
CA THR A 234 -1.74 7.83 -3.21
C THR A 234 -0.67 8.08 -2.16
N ASN A 235 0.30 7.16 -2.10
CA ASN A 235 1.37 7.19 -1.10
C ASN A 235 2.56 8.06 -1.55
N GLY A 236 3.04 7.83 -2.78
CA GLY A 236 4.13 8.63 -3.39
C GLY A 236 5.55 8.09 -3.21
N GLY A 237 5.82 7.19 -2.24
CA GLY A 237 7.18 6.71 -1.93
C GLY A 237 7.84 5.93 -3.07
N GLY A 238 8.93 6.46 -3.63
CA GLY A 238 9.72 5.85 -4.69
C GLY A 238 10.65 4.74 -4.21
N PHE A 239 10.86 3.72 -5.06
CA PHE A 239 11.87 2.69 -4.82
C PHE A 239 13.29 3.28 -4.95
N PHE A 240 13.45 4.26 -5.85
CA PHE A 240 14.68 5.00 -6.14
C PHE A 240 14.49 6.50 -5.81
N ASN A 241 15.60 7.24 -5.73
CA ASN A 241 15.60 8.70 -5.65
C ASN A 241 15.13 9.38 -6.95
#